data_AF-A0A8J5S2F7-F1
#
_entry.id   AF-A0A8J5S2F7-F1
#
_cell.length_a   1.000
_cell.length_b   1.000
_cell.length_c   1.000
_cell.angle_alpha   90.00
_cell.angle_beta   90.00
_cell.angle_gamma   90.00
#
_symmetry.space_group_name_H-M   'P 1'
#
loop_
_entity.id
_entity.type
_entity.pdbx_description
1 polymer ?
#
loop_
_entity_poly.entity_id
_entity_poly.type
_entity_poly.pdbx_seq_one_letter_code
_entity_poly.pdbx_strand_id
1 'polypeptide(L)'
;MEEKGATAAARASGETAGGEAAAMKVVVAVDASEESLHALAWALDNVIGRRAGGGVSLVVVHAQPGADHFVYPVAAHGIAIAYAPAAAIESMRKAQEEISRKVVSRALDICKQREANATGAVVEGDAKEAICQAVEDMNADLLVLGSRGLGKIKRAFLGSVSDYLVHHASCPVLVVKPSKAHDK
;
A
#
# COMPACT_ATOMS: atom_id res chain seq x y z
N MET A 1 17.54 61.55 45.24
CA MET A 1 16.55 62.13 44.31
C MET A 1 16.95 61.68 42.93
N GLU A 2 16.21 60.89 42.18
CA GLU A 2 14.84 60.37 42.32
C GLU A 2 14.80 58.95 41.75
N GLU A 3 13.81 58.24 42.24
CA GLU A 3 13.42 56.86 42.03
C GLU A 3 12.65 56.67 40.70
N LYS A 4 12.41 55.40 40.34
CA LYS A 4 11.41 54.85 39.40
C LYS A 4 11.88 54.64 37.96
N GLY A 5 11.62 53.49 37.34
CA GLY A 5 10.81 52.38 37.76
C GLY A 5 10.98 51.20 36.81
N ALA A 6 10.70 50.01 37.35
CA ALA A 6 10.57 48.78 36.60
C ALA A 6 9.48 48.91 35.52
N THR A 7 9.73 48.34 34.35
CA THR A 7 8.66 47.99 33.42
C THR A 7 8.93 46.59 32.91
N ALA A 8 8.13 45.65 33.43
CA ALA A 8 7.96 44.33 32.88
C ALA A 8 7.30 44.47 31.50
N ALA A 9 7.90 43.85 30.48
CA ALA A 9 7.23 43.60 29.21
C ALA A 9 6.93 42.10 29.12
N ALA A 10 5.65 41.81 29.01
CA ALA A 10 5.05 40.50 29.05
C ALA A 10 5.62 39.55 27.99
N ARG A 11 5.86 38.30 28.40
CA ARG A 11 6.01 37.18 27.48
C ARG A 11 4.68 37.01 26.75
N ALA A 12 4.67 37.30 25.45
CA ALA A 12 3.59 36.89 24.57
C ALA A 12 3.63 35.36 24.48
N SER A 13 2.83 34.71 25.30
CA SER A 13 2.39 33.34 25.13
C SER A 13 1.56 33.28 23.86
N GLY A 14 2.24 33.00 22.74
CA GLY A 14 1.60 32.57 21.50
C GLY A 14 1.02 31.19 21.75
N GLU A 15 -0.30 31.16 21.91
CA GLU A 15 -1.14 29.99 21.89
C GLU A 15 -0.91 29.27 20.55
N THR A 16 -0.09 28.22 20.56
CA THR A 16 0.00 27.32 19.41
C THR A 16 -1.33 26.63 19.31
N ALA A 17 -2.17 27.10 18.39
CA ALA A 17 -3.33 26.38 17.89
C ALA A 17 -2.89 24.94 17.63
N GLY A 18 -3.42 24.01 18.44
CA GLY A 18 -3.22 22.59 18.26
C GLY A 18 -3.83 22.19 16.93
N GLY A 19 -3.01 22.20 15.88
CA GLY A 19 -3.32 21.47 14.66
C GLY A 19 -3.46 20.01 15.09
N GLU A 20 -4.66 19.46 14.97
CA GLU A 20 -4.90 18.03 15.04
C GLU A 20 -3.83 17.36 14.16
N ALA A 21 -2.91 16.61 14.77
CA ALA A 21 -1.82 15.99 14.03
C ALA A 21 -2.46 15.11 12.94
N ALA A 22 -2.28 15.52 11.68
CA ALA A 22 -2.95 14.86 10.55
C ALA A 22 -2.72 13.35 10.62
N ALA A 23 -3.81 12.60 10.48
CA ALA A 23 -3.76 11.15 10.59
C ALA A 23 -2.82 10.59 9.51
N MET A 24 -1.81 9.83 9.92
CA MET A 24 -0.85 9.22 8.99
C MET A 24 -1.59 8.24 8.09
N LYS A 25 -1.38 8.31 6.79
CA LYS A 25 -1.98 7.41 5.82
C LYS A 25 -0.98 6.34 5.39
N VAL A 26 -1.27 5.10 5.76
CA VAL A 26 -0.44 3.94 5.44
C VAL A 26 -1.12 3.12 4.35
N VAL A 27 -0.44 2.92 3.23
CA VAL A 27 -0.88 2.00 2.18
C VAL A 27 -0.16 0.68 2.36
N VAL A 28 -0.89 -0.44 2.29
CA VAL A 28 -0.33 -1.79 2.31
C VAL A 28 -0.69 -2.50 1.02
N ALA A 29 0.31 -2.87 0.23
CA ALA A 29 0.11 -3.62 -1.01
C ALA A 29 0.02 -5.14 -0.72
N VAL A 30 -1.02 -5.79 -1.23
CA VAL A 30 -1.26 -7.24 -1.05
C VAL A 30 -1.55 -7.96 -2.36
N ASP A 31 -1.09 -9.21 -2.50
CA ASP A 31 -1.25 -10.03 -3.72
C ASP A 31 -1.74 -11.47 -3.42
N ALA A 32 -2.36 -11.67 -2.26
CA ALA A 32 -2.80 -12.96 -1.71
C ALA A 32 -1.68 -13.93 -1.30
N SER A 33 -0.40 -13.59 -1.52
CA SER A 33 0.71 -14.37 -0.97
C SER A 33 0.74 -14.29 0.55
N GLU A 34 1.25 -15.34 1.19
CA GLU A 34 1.44 -15.38 2.64
C GLU A 34 2.42 -14.30 3.10
N GLU A 35 3.42 -13.96 2.28
CA GLU A 35 4.38 -12.89 2.52
C GLU A 35 3.72 -11.51 2.54
N SER A 36 2.79 -11.24 1.62
CA SER A 36 2.06 -9.97 1.60
C SER A 36 1.09 -9.84 2.77
N LEU A 37 0.40 -10.93 3.14
CA LEU A 37 -0.48 -10.96 4.31
C LEU A 37 0.32 -10.87 5.62
N HIS A 38 1.52 -11.46 5.66
CA HIS A 38 2.45 -11.29 6.77
C HIS A 38 2.90 -9.83 6.90
N ALA A 39 3.20 -9.16 5.79
CA ALA A 39 3.55 -7.73 5.80
C ALA A 39 2.42 -6.86 6.37
N LEU A 40 1.17 -7.16 5.98
CA LEU A 40 -0.01 -6.51 6.55
C LEU A 40 -0.12 -6.73 8.07
N ALA A 41 -0.04 -7.98 8.53
CA ALA A 41 -0.10 -8.30 9.96
C ALA A 41 1.03 -7.59 10.74
N TRP A 42 2.24 -7.59 10.18
CA TRP A 42 3.38 -6.90 10.78
C TRP A 42 3.15 -5.39 10.89
N ALA A 43 2.60 -4.76 9.85
CA ALA A 43 2.28 -3.32 9.84
C ALA A 43 1.24 -2.98 10.91
N LEU A 44 0.18 -3.79 11.02
CA LEU A 44 -0.83 -3.64 12.06
C LEU A 44 -0.21 -3.69 13.47
N ASP A 45 0.63 -4.69 13.74
CA ASP A 45 1.18 -4.90 15.07
C ASP A 45 2.29 -3.88 15.45
N ASN A 46 2.99 -3.29 14.47
CA ASN A 46 4.18 -2.47 14.73
C ASN A 46 4.06 -0.99 14.34
N VAL A 47 3.25 -0.67 13.33
CA VAL A 47 3.01 0.72 12.90
C VAL A 47 1.73 1.25 13.53
N ILE A 48 0.64 0.49 13.44
CA ILE A 48 -0.68 0.92 13.92
C ILE A 48 -0.77 0.74 15.44
N GLY A 49 -0.51 -0.47 15.95
CA GLY A 49 -0.71 -0.83 17.35
C GLY A 49 0.17 -0.12 18.37
N ARG A 50 1.19 0.63 17.92
CA ARG A 50 2.17 1.31 18.79
C ARG A 50 2.03 2.84 18.82
N ARG A 51 1.17 3.43 18.00
CA ARG A 51 1.05 4.90 17.90
C ARG A 51 0.03 5.41 18.92
N ALA A 52 0.53 5.89 20.06
CA ALA A 52 -0.28 6.65 21.01
C ALA A 52 -0.44 8.10 20.52
N GLY A 53 -1.67 8.53 20.21
CA GLY A 53 -1.98 9.97 20.07
C GLY A 53 -1.94 10.58 18.67
N GLY A 54 -2.04 9.79 17.60
CA GLY A 54 -2.31 10.29 16.25
C GLY A 54 -2.95 9.20 15.42
N GLY A 55 -4.11 9.47 14.82
CA GLY A 55 -4.84 8.47 14.04
C GLY A 55 -3.97 7.91 12.92
N VAL A 56 -4.10 6.62 12.62
CA VAL A 56 -3.54 6.04 11.40
C VAL A 56 -4.70 5.51 10.57
N SER A 57 -4.77 5.96 9.31
CA SER A 57 -5.69 5.40 8.33
C SER A 57 -4.93 4.40 7.48
N LEU A 58 -5.42 3.16 7.43
CA LEU A 58 -4.85 2.11 6.60
C LEU A 58 -5.65 1.96 5.32
N VAL A 59 -4.97 1.87 4.18
CA VAL A 59 -5.58 1.47 2.90
C VAL A 59 -4.88 0.20 2.42
N VAL A 60 -5.62 -0.88 2.28
CA VAL A 60 -5.15 -2.11 1.65
C VAL A 60 -5.35 -1.96 0.14
N VAL A 61 -4.27 -2.09 -0.62
CA VAL A 61 -4.29 -2.00 -2.08
C VAL A 61 -3.95 -3.35 -2.69
N HIS A 62 -4.77 -3.81 -3.62
CA HIS A 62 -4.47 -4.95 -4.49
C HIS A 62 -4.41 -4.48 -5.94
N ALA A 63 -3.32 -4.81 -6.64
CA ALA A 63 -3.21 -4.55 -8.07
C ALA A 63 -3.74 -5.74 -8.86
N GLN A 64 -4.70 -5.49 -9.74
CA GLN A 64 -5.21 -6.46 -10.69
C GLN A 64 -4.69 -6.14 -12.10
N PRO A 65 -4.32 -7.15 -12.91
CA PRO A 65 -3.89 -6.91 -14.28
C PRO A 65 -4.97 -6.20 -15.11
N GLY A 66 -4.58 -5.22 -15.91
CA GLY A 66 -5.46 -4.56 -16.87
C GLY A 66 -5.86 -5.46 -18.04
N ALA A 67 -6.91 -5.07 -18.75
CA ALA A 67 -7.40 -5.80 -19.92
C ALA A 67 -6.37 -5.94 -21.06
N ASP A 68 -5.42 -5.02 -21.13
CA ASP A 68 -4.27 -4.99 -22.03
C ASP A 68 -3.28 -6.15 -21.78
N HIS A 69 -3.24 -6.69 -20.56
CA HIS A 69 -2.43 -7.87 -20.22
C HIS A 69 -2.89 -9.15 -20.96
N PHE A 70 -4.10 -9.14 -21.53
CA PHE A 70 -4.62 -10.23 -22.37
C PHE A 70 -4.36 -10.01 -23.87
N VAL A 71 -3.79 -8.87 -24.25
CA VAL A 71 -3.38 -8.58 -25.62
C VAL A 71 -1.93 -9.01 -25.77
N TYR A 72 -1.71 -10.27 -26.16
CA TYR A 72 -0.37 -10.73 -26.52
C TYR A 72 0.06 -10.10 -27.85
N PRO A 73 1.19 -9.35 -27.91
CA PRO A 73 1.83 -9.05 -29.18
C PRO A 73 2.44 -10.35 -29.69
N VAL A 74 1.82 -10.99 -30.69
CA VAL A 74 2.39 -12.13 -31.41
C VAL A 74 3.47 -11.62 -32.38
N ALA A 75 4.49 -10.96 -31.84
CA ALA A 75 5.58 -10.32 -32.58
C ALA A 75 6.67 -11.32 -32.99
N ALA A 76 6.26 -12.38 -33.68
CA ALA A 76 7.19 -13.24 -34.41
C ALA A 76 6.81 -13.43 -35.89
N HIS A 77 5.56 -13.17 -36.30
CA HIS A 77 5.10 -13.50 -37.66
C HIS A 77 4.17 -12.48 -38.33
N GLY A 78 4.09 -11.23 -37.84
CA GLY A 78 3.53 -10.11 -38.62
C GLY A 78 2.04 -10.15 -38.98
N ILE A 79 1.20 -10.96 -38.30
CA ILE A 79 -0.25 -11.04 -38.57
C ILE A 79 -1.07 -10.95 -37.28
N ALA A 80 -2.01 -9.99 -37.30
CA ALA A 80 -3.23 -9.81 -36.50
C ALA A 80 -3.12 -9.81 -34.96
N ILE A 81 -3.54 -8.69 -34.36
CA ILE A 81 -4.00 -8.64 -32.97
C ILE A 81 -5.17 -9.63 -32.85
N ALA A 82 -4.97 -10.75 -32.16
CA ALA A 82 -6.03 -11.68 -31.87
C ALA A 82 -6.89 -11.11 -30.73
N TYR A 83 -7.94 -10.35 -31.08
CA TYR A 83 -8.91 -9.86 -30.11
C TYR A 83 -9.76 -11.03 -29.61
N ALA A 84 -9.75 -11.26 -28.30
CA ALA A 84 -10.73 -12.13 -27.68
C ALA A 84 -12.14 -11.54 -27.88
N PRO A 85 -13.20 -12.37 -28.03
CA PRO A 85 -14.57 -11.88 -28.10
C PRO A 85 -14.91 -11.01 -26.88
N ALA A 86 -15.67 -9.92 -27.08
CA ALA A 86 -16.01 -8.99 -25.99
C ALA A 86 -16.65 -9.69 -24.77
N ALA A 87 -17.46 -10.71 -25.00
CA ALA A 87 -18.05 -11.52 -23.93
C ALA A 87 -17.00 -12.32 -23.13
N ALA A 88 -15.94 -12.80 -23.78
CA ALA A 88 -14.84 -13.50 -23.11
C ALA A 88 -13.99 -12.52 -22.29
N ILE A 89 -13.73 -11.31 -22.82
CA ILE A 89 -13.04 -10.23 -22.09
C ILE A 89 -13.85 -9.85 -20.84
N GLU A 90 -15.16 -9.63 -20.98
CA GLU A 90 -16.02 -9.26 -19.85
C GLU A 90 -16.12 -10.38 -18.81
N SER A 91 -16.21 -11.63 -19.24
CA SER A 91 -16.21 -12.78 -18.32
C SER A 91 -14.90 -12.86 -17.54
N MET A 92 -13.77 -12.60 -18.19
CA MET A 92 -12.46 -12.63 -17.55
C MET A 92 -12.28 -11.45 -16.60
N ARG A 93 -12.74 -10.25 -16.99
CA ARG A 93 -12.78 -9.05 -16.13
C ARG A 93 -13.57 -9.32 -14.85
N LYS A 94 -14.79 -9.86 -14.96
CA LYS A 94 -15.62 -10.24 -13.81
C LYS A 94 -14.95 -11.29 -12.92
N ALA A 95 -14.30 -12.29 -13.52
CA ALA A 95 -13.57 -13.30 -12.75
C ALA A 95 -12.38 -12.69 -11.99
N GLN A 96 -11.65 -11.76 -12.60
CA GLN A 96 -10.55 -11.03 -11.95
C GLN A 96 -11.08 -10.13 -10.83
N GLU A 97 -12.14 -9.35 -11.07
CA GLU A 97 -12.77 -8.53 -10.04
C GLU A 97 -13.22 -9.36 -8.83
N GLU A 98 -13.77 -10.56 -9.08
CA GLU A 98 -14.15 -11.50 -8.02
C GLU A 98 -12.94 -11.96 -7.20
N ILE A 99 -11.84 -12.30 -7.86
CA ILE A 99 -10.58 -12.70 -7.21
C ILE A 99 -10.03 -11.52 -6.40
N SER A 100 -9.86 -10.36 -7.02
CA SER A 100 -9.38 -9.13 -6.39
C SER A 100 -10.19 -8.78 -5.14
N ARG A 101 -11.53 -8.87 -5.23
CA ARG A 101 -12.41 -8.62 -4.09
C ARG A 101 -12.17 -9.60 -2.95
N LYS A 102 -11.93 -10.88 -3.23
CA LYS A 102 -11.59 -11.88 -2.21
C LYS A 102 -10.25 -11.58 -1.54
N VAL A 103 -9.25 -11.16 -2.30
CA VAL A 103 -7.93 -10.78 -1.76
C VAL A 103 -8.07 -9.61 -0.78
N VAL A 104 -8.73 -8.54 -1.21
CA VAL A 104 -8.96 -7.35 -0.37
C VAL A 104 -9.83 -7.70 0.84
N SER A 105 -10.91 -8.48 0.66
CA SER A 105 -11.77 -8.91 1.76
C SER A 105 -10.98 -9.68 2.84
N ARG A 106 -10.15 -10.64 2.44
CA ARG A 106 -9.31 -11.41 3.38
C ARG A 106 -8.37 -10.49 4.16
N ALA A 107 -7.75 -9.53 3.49
CA ALA A 107 -6.87 -8.56 4.13
C ALA A 107 -7.63 -7.64 5.11
N LEU A 108 -8.82 -7.17 4.74
CA LEU A 108 -9.66 -6.37 5.62
C LEU A 108 -10.14 -7.16 6.85
N ASP A 109 -10.40 -8.46 6.71
CA ASP A 109 -10.76 -9.29 7.86
C ASP A 109 -9.61 -9.42 8.86
N ILE A 110 -8.35 -9.46 8.40
CA ILE A 110 -7.17 -9.38 9.28
C ILE A 110 -7.11 -8.03 9.99
N CYS A 111 -7.42 -6.93 9.29
CA CYS A 111 -7.45 -5.58 9.88
C CYS A 111 -8.53 -5.47 10.98
N LYS A 112 -9.74 -6.00 10.72
CA LYS A 112 -10.85 -6.04 11.69
C LYS A 112 -10.49 -6.81 12.95
N GLN A 113 -9.80 -7.95 12.81
CA GLN A 113 -9.31 -8.74 13.96
C GLN A 113 -8.30 -8.00 14.84
N ARG A 114 -7.73 -6.89 14.35
CA ARG A 114 -6.82 -5.99 15.07
C ARG A 114 -7.44 -4.64 15.40
N GLU A 115 -8.76 -4.50 15.21
CA GLU A 115 -9.50 -3.26 15.46
C GLU A 115 -8.92 -2.04 14.72
N ALA A 116 -8.29 -2.26 13.57
CA ALA A 116 -7.66 -1.21 12.79
C ALA A 116 -8.67 -0.53 11.85
N ASN A 117 -8.61 0.80 11.76
CA ASN A 117 -9.38 1.58 10.79
C ASN A 117 -8.78 1.41 9.39
N ALA A 118 -9.33 0.48 8.62
CA ALA A 118 -8.83 0.09 7.31
C ALA A 118 -9.92 0.15 6.22
N THR A 119 -9.52 0.62 5.04
CA THR A 119 -10.31 0.54 3.81
C THR A 119 -9.57 -0.28 2.76
N GLY A 120 -10.29 -0.76 1.74
CA GLY A 120 -9.72 -1.60 0.68
C GLY A 120 -9.92 -0.97 -0.68
N ALA A 121 -8.90 -1.06 -1.55
CA ALA A 121 -8.94 -0.59 -2.92
C ALA A 121 -8.34 -1.65 -3.86
N VAL A 122 -8.96 -1.78 -5.03
CA VAL A 122 -8.41 -2.54 -6.16
C VAL A 122 -7.97 -1.52 -7.20
N VAL A 123 -6.73 -1.63 -7.66
CA VAL A 123 -6.17 -0.78 -8.72
C VAL A 123 -5.87 -1.64 -9.94
N GLU A 124 -6.07 -1.09 -11.13
CA GLU A 124 -5.93 -1.82 -12.39
C GLU A 124 -4.65 -1.39 -13.12
N GLY A 125 -3.94 -2.37 -13.71
CA GLY A 125 -2.75 -2.12 -14.54
C GLY A 125 -1.57 -3.03 -14.17
N ASP A 126 -0.37 -2.68 -14.66
CA ASP A 126 0.87 -3.30 -14.15
C ASP A 126 1.03 -2.95 -12.67
N ALA A 127 1.31 -3.96 -11.83
CA ALA A 127 1.33 -3.79 -10.39
C ALA A 127 2.35 -2.73 -9.92
N LYS A 128 3.47 -2.54 -10.63
CA LYS A 128 4.49 -1.56 -10.26
C LYS A 128 3.98 -0.15 -10.42
N GLU A 129 3.42 0.14 -11.59
CA GLU A 129 2.94 1.48 -11.96
C GLU A 129 1.64 1.81 -11.23
N ALA A 130 0.70 0.85 -11.20
CA ALA A 130 -0.59 1.05 -10.55
C ALA A 130 -0.45 1.32 -9.04
N ILE A 131 0.49 0.66 -8.35
CA ILE A 131 0.73 0.92 -6.93
C ILE A 131 1.44 2.27 -6.72
N CYS A 132 2.40 2.65 -7.56
CA CYS A 132 2.98 4.00 -7.51
C CYS A 132 1.91 5.08 -7.65
N GLN A 133 1.04 4.96 -8.66
CA GLN A 133 -0.05 5.90 -8.88
C GLN A 133 -1.02 5.93 -7.69
N ALA A 134 -1.38 4.77 -7.15
CA ALA A 134 -2.26 4.69 -5.98
C ALA A 134 -1.67 5.40 -4.76
N VAL A 135 -0.37 5.27 -4.54
CA VAL A 135 0.35 5.95 -3.45
C VAL A 135 0.30 7.47 -3.61
N GLU A 136 0.48 7.97 -4.83
CA GLU A 136 0.37 9.40 -5.14
C GLU A 136 -1.07 9.91 -4.97
N ASP A 137 -2.04 9.25 -5.59
CA ASP A 137 -3.46 9.63 -5.56
C ASP A 137 -4.00 9.66 -4.13
N MET A 138 -3.57 8.69 -3.31
CA MET A 138 -3.97 8.61 -1.91
C MET A 138 -3.20 9.59 -1.02
N ASN A 139 -2.12 10.20 -1.48
CA ASN A 139 -1.17 10.96 -0.67
C ASN A 139 -0.70 10.11 0.53
N ALA A 140 -0.14 8.93 0.25
CA ALA A 140 0.31 8.02 1.30
C ALA A 140 1.59 8.55 1.97
N ASP A 141 1.65 8.45 3.30
CA ASP A 141 2.84 8.81 4.09
C ASP A 141 3.83 7.64 4.20
N LEU A 142 3.34 6.41 4.00
CA LEU A 142 4.13 5.18 4.05
C LEU A 142 3.48 4.11 3.18
N LEU A 143 4.29 3.48 2.35
CA LEU A 143 3.92 2.28 1.60
C LEU A 143 4.57 1.05 2.26
N VAL A 144 3.77 0.04 2.57
CA VAL A 144 4.22 -1.24 3.12
C VAL A 144 3.98 -2.38 2.14
N LEU A 145 4.98 -3.24 2.00
CA LEU A 145 4.95 -4.41 1.13
C LEU A 145 5.70 -5.60 1.74
N GLY A 146 5.32 -6.79 1.30
CA GLY A 146 6.17 -7.96 1.47
C GLY A 146 7.43 -7.86 0.60
N SER A 147 8.53 -8.49 1.04
CA SER A 147 9.75 -8.62 0.25
C SER A 147 9.58 -9.46 -1.02
N ARG A 148 8.52 -10.27 -1.07
CA ARG A 148 8.16 -11.19 -2.15
C ARG A 148 6.64 -11.25 -2.28
N GLY A 149 6.19 -11.74 -3.43
CA GLY A 149 4.81 -12.08 -3.73
C GLY A 149 4.69 -13.54 -4.18
N LEU A 150 3.81 -13.81 -5.14
CA LEU A 150 3.51 -15.15 -5.68
C LEU A 150 4.68 -15.94 -6.34
N GLY A 151 5.92 -15.44 -6.31
CA GLY A 151 7.08 -16.03 -6.99
C GLY A 151 7.89 -17.04 -6.14
N LYS A 152 8.38 -18.12 -6.76
CA LYS A 152 9.06 -19.27 -6.11
C LYS A 152 10.56 -19.10 -5.80
N ILE A 153 11.12 -17.90 -5.93
CA ILE A 153 12.58 -17.70 -5.79
C ILE A 153 12.96 -17.74 -4.31
N LYS A 154 13.84 -18.67 -3.92
CA LYS A 154 14.19 -18.97 -2.51
C LYS A 154 15.39 -18.19 -1.94
N ARG A 155 15.95 -17.20 -2.64
CA ARG A 155 17.18 -16.47 -2.20
C ARG A 155 16.89 -15.03 -1.79
N ALA A 156 17.85 -14.38 -1.15
CA ALA A 156 17.83 -13.02 -0.58
C ALA A 156 17.66 -11.86 -1.60
N PHE A 157 16.73 -11.98 -2.54
CA PHE A 157 16.39 -10.95 -3.50
C PHE A 157 14.97 -10.44 -3.26
N LEU A 158 14.78 -9.12 -3.38
CA LEU A 158 13.45 -8.52 -3.45
C LEU A 158 12.68 -9.07 -4.66
N GLY A 159 11.36 -9.18 -4.54
CA GLY A 159 10.47 -9.41 -5.67
C GLY A 159 10.51 -8.23 -6.64
N SER A 160 10.18 -8.46 -7.91
CA SER A 160 10.25 -7.43 -8.96
C SER A 160 9.38 -6.20 -8.68
N VAL A 161 8.22 -6.39 -8.05
CA VAL A 161 7.33 -5.28 -7.64
C VAL A 161 7.93 -4.53 -6.46
N SER A 162 8.37 -5.25 -5.42
CA SER A 162 8.97 -4.65 -4.23
C SER A 162 10.24 -3.86 -4.54
N ASP A 163 11.11 -4.43 -5.37
CA ASP A 163 12.33 -3.77 -5.85
C ASP A 163 12.01 -2.49 -6.62
N TYR A 164 11.04 -2.54 -7.54
CA TYR A 164 10.62 -1.35 -8.28
C TYR A 164 10.08 -0.25 -7.36
N LEU A 165 9.16 -0.59 -6.46
CA LEU A 165 8.49 0.38 -5.59
C LEU A 165 9.45 1.09 -4.64
N VAL A 166 10.47 0.39 -4.12
CA VAL A 166 11.51 1.00 -3.28
C VAL A 166 12.25 2.13 -4.00
N HIS A 167 12.35 2.07 -5.32
CA HIS A 167 13.05 3.09 -6.12
C HIS A 167 12.13 4.18 -6.68
N HIS A 168 10.82 3.92 -6.82
CA HIS A 168 9.92 4.78 -7.59
C HIS A 168 8.69 5.29 -6.83
N ALA A 169 8.35 4.73 -5.66
CA ALA A 169 7.24 5.25 -4.87
C ALA A 169 7.54 6.67 -4.39
N SER A 170 6.54 7.55 -4.43
CA SER A 170 6.66 8.95 -4.01
C SER A 170 6.75 9.14 -2.49
N CYS A 171 6.55 8.06 -1.71
CA CYS A 171 6.60 8.06 -0.25
C CYS A 171 7.61 7.03 0.28
N PRO A 172 8.01 7.13 1.56
CA PRO A 172 8.83 6.12 2.21
C PRO A 172 8.27 4.70 2.04
N VAL A 173 9.15 3.74 1.80
CA VAL A 173 8.79 2.33 1.58
C VAL A 173 9.33 1.45 2.71
N LEU A 174 8.45 0.67 3.31
CA LEU A 174 8.79 -0.38 4.27
C LEU A 174 8.60 -1.76 3.64
N VAL A 175 9.69 -2.51 3.55
CA VAL A 175 9.67 -3.90 3.07
C VAL A 175 9.78 -4.88 4.22
N VAL A 176 8.74 -5.71 4.39
CA VAL A 176 8.70 -6.74 5.43
C VAL A 176 9.28 -8.05 4.88
N LYS A 177 10.26 -8.60 5.61
CA LYS A 177 10.90 -9.88 5.28
C LYS A 177 9.92 -11.05 5.50
N PRO A 178 10.14 -12.22 4.88
CA PRO A 178 9.31 -13.39 5.11
C PRO A 178 9.37 -13.80 6.58
N SER A 179 8.31 -14.43 7.08
CA SER A 179 8.32 -15.00 8.42
C SER A 179 9.33 -16.15 8.48
N LYS A 180 10.04 -16.29 9.62
CA LYS A 180 11.06 -17.36 9.82
C LYS A 180 10.53 -18.78 9.63
N ALA A 181 9.21 -18.98 9.55
CA ALA A 181 8.58 -20.27 9.32
C ALA A 181 8.75 -20.79 7.87
N HIS A 182 9.09 -19.92 6.91
CA HIS A 182 9.23 -20.27 5.49
C HIS A 182 10.68 -20.39 4.98
N ASP A 183 11.67 -20.25 5.85
CA ASP A 183 13.11 -20.40 5.54
C ASP A 183 13.60 -21.87 5.58
N LYS A 184 12.70 -22.85 5.53
CA LYS A 184 13.03 -24.29 5.41
C LYS A 184 12.70 -24.85 4.03
#